data_AF-A0A353H8B2-F1
#
_entry.id   AF-A0A353H8B2-F1
#
_cell.length_a   1.000
_cell.length_b   1.000
_cell.length_c   1.000
_cell.angle_alpha   90.00
_cell.angle_beta   90.00
_cell.angle_gamma   90.00
#
_symmetry.space_group_name_H-M   'P 1'
#
loop_
_entity.id
_entity.type
_entity.pdbx_description
1 polymer ?
#
loop_
_entity_poly.entity_id
_entity_poly.type
_entity_poly.pdbx_seq_one_letter_code
_entity_poly.pdbx_strand_id
1 'polypeptide(L)' 'MTRVKALVLTGYGLNCDYETNFSLKLAGAESQRVHINELITKKTNGPETKLEDYLILV' A
#
# COMPACT_ATOMS: atom_id res chain seq x y z
N MET A 1 -9.30 11.08 -15.36
CA MET A 1 -8.04 11.23 -14.61
C MET A 1 -7.61 9.85 -14.13
N THR A 2 -6.35 9.47 -14.37
CA THR A 2 -5.72 8.29 -13.76
C THR A 2 -5.58 8.55 -12.26
N ARG A 3 -6.10 7.65 -11.41
CA ARG A 3 -5.92 7.76 -9.96
C ARG A 3 -4.50 7.33 -9.61
N VAL A 4 -3.83 8.13 -8.78
CA VAL A 4 -2.48 7.82 -8.30
C VAL A 4 -2.58 6.68 -7.28
N LYS A 5 -2.03 5.51 -7.61
CA LYS A 5 -1.99 4.37 -6.69
C LYS A 5 -0.87 4.55 -5.68
N ALA A 6 -1.19 4.40 -4.40
CA ALA A 6 -0.23 4.51 -3.31
C ALA A 6 -0.25 3.25 -2.42
N LEU A 7 0.92 2.77 -2.05
CA LEU A 7 1.11 1.66 -1.13
C LEU A 7 1.60 2.19 0.21
N VAL A 8 0.83 1.93 1.26
CA VAL A 8 1.21 2.22 2.65
C VAL A 8 1.67 0.93 3.30
N LEU A 9 2.95 0.83 3.65
CA LEU A 9 3.50 -0.35 4.29
C LEU A 9 3.03 -0.45 5.74
N THR A 10 2.62 -1.65 6.14
CA THR A 10 2.34 -1.98 7.53
C THR A 10 3.25 -3.11 7.99
N GLY A 11 3.41 -3.25 9.30
CA GLY A 11 4.25 -4.28 9.87
C GLY A 11 4.31 -4.18 11.38
N TYR A 12 4.87 -5.21 12.00
CA TYR A 12 5.10 -5.20 13.45
C TYR A 12 6.01 -4.03 13.84
N GLY A 13 5.55 -3.21 14.78
CA GLY A 13 6.30 -2.04 15.27
C GLY A 13 6.20 -0.80 14.39
N LEU A 14 5.49 -0.85 13.25
CA LEU A 14 5.12 0.34 12.50
C LEU A 14 3.85 0.97 13.08
N ASN A 15 3.74 2.28 12.96
CA ASN A 15 2.58 3.06 13.36
C ASN A 15 2.20 4.05 12.24
N CYS A 16 1.14 4.81 12.47
CA CYS A 16 0.70 5.88 11.58
C CYS A 16 0.21 5.44 10.18
N ASP A 17 0.00 4.13 9.96
CA ASP A 17 -0.43 3.59 8.67
C ASP A 17 -1.90 3.92 8.35
N TYR A 18 -2.74 4.08 9.38
CA TYR A 18 -4.12 4.54 9.23
C TYR A 18 -4.18 6.01 8.79
N GLU A 19 -3.41 6.86 9.45
CA GLU A 19 -3.33 8.31 9.25
C GLU A 19 -2.73 8.65 7.89
N THR A 20 -1.69 7.91 7.50
CA THR A 20 -1.05 8.04 6.18
C THR A 20 -2.02 7.64 5.08
N ASN A 21 -2.68 6.48 5.20
CA ASN A 21 -3.70 6.04 4.26
C ASN A 21 -4.88 7.02 4.17
N PHE A 22 -5.32 7.57 5.30
CA PHE A 22 -6.38 8.59 5.33
C PHE A 22 -5.95 9.86 4.59
N SER A 23 -4.75 10.36 4.85
CA SER A 23 -4.21 11.58 4.24
C SER A 23 -4.07 11.44 2.72
N LEU A 24 -3.59 10.29 2.24
CA LEU A 24 -3.47 9.99 0.81
C LEU A 24 -4.84 9.92 0.13
N LYS A 25 -5.83 9.26 0.75
CA LYS A 25 -7.21 9.26 0.24
C LYS A 25 -7.81 10.65 0.18
N LEU A 26 -7.57 11.49 1.19
CA LEU A 26 -8.03 12.88 1.23
C LEU A 26 -7.40 13.70 0.09
N ALA A 27 -6.15 13.43 -0.26
CA ALA A 27 -5.45 14.03 -1.40
C ALA A 27 -5.88 13.47 -2.77
N GLY A 28 -6.80 12.50 -2.83
CA GLY A 28 -7.33 11.91 -4.06
C GLY A 28 -6.56 10.71 -4.59
N ALA A 29 -5.58 10.19 -3.84
CA ALA A 29 -4.89 8.95 -4.20
C ALA A 29 -5.75 7.71 -3.92
N GLU A 30 -5.53 6.67 -4.71
CA GLU A 30 -6.01 5.32 -4.42
C GLU A 30 -4.95 4.62 -3.55
N SER A 31 -5.01 4.86 -2.23
CA SER A 31 -4.09 4.23 -1.29
C SER A 31 -4.66 2.95 -0.68
N GLN A 32 -3.78 1.97 -0.52
CA GLN A 32 -4.05 0.74 0.21
C GLN A 32 -2.91 0.44 1.17
N ARG A 33 -3.24 -0.30 2.22
CA ARG A 33 -2.27 -0.73 3.21
C ARG A 33 -1.92 -2.19 2.98
N VAL A 34 -0.64 -2.50 3.00
CA VAL A 34 -0.17 -3.87 2.80
C VAL A 34 0.89 -4.18 3.83
N HIS A 35 0.72 -5.31 4.53
CA HIS A 35 1.71 -5.77 5.48
C HIS A 35 2.96 -6.22 4.73
N ILE A 36 4.16 -5.86 5.21
CA ILE A 36 5.42 -6.12 4.51
C ILE A 36 5.60 -7.62 4.18
N ASN A 37 5.18 -8.51 5.08
CA ASN A 37 5.19 -9.95 4.84
C ASN A 37 4.33 -10.40 3.64
N GLU A 38 3.27 -9.68 3.29
CA GLU A 38 2.47 -9.98 2.10
C GLU A 38 3.17 -9.61 0.78
N LEU A 39 4.14 -8.69 0.83
CA LEU A 39 4.99 -8.34 -0.31
C LEU A 39 6.19 -9.29 -0.44
N ILE A 40 6.77 -9.68 0.70
CA ILE A 40 7.92 -10.59 0.72
C ILE A 40 7.50 -12.02 0.37
N THR A 41 6.32 -12.45 0.82
CA THR A 41 5.84 -13.82 0.62
C THR A 41 5.24 -13.96 -0.77
N LYS A 42 5.83 -14.84 -1.59
CA LYS A 42 5.26 -15.22 -2.88
C LYS A 42 3.95 -15.97 -2.66
N LYS A 43 2.81 -15.33 -2.96
CA LYS A 43 1.50 -16.00 -2.93
C LYS A 43 1.46 -17.04 -4.05
N THR A 44 1.21 -18.30 -3.70
CA THR A 44 1.02 -19.39 -4.67
C THR A 44 -0.37 -19.38 -5.30
N ASN A 45 -1.35 -18.75 -4.62
CA ASN A 45 -2.72 -18.58 -5.09
C ASN A 45 -3.23 -17.18 -4.70
N GLY A 46 -3.78 -16.43 -5.66
CA GLY A 46 -4.37 -15.09 -5.46
C GLY A 46 -3.61 -13.96 -6.18
N PRO A 47 -4.17 -12.73 -6.21
CA PRO A 47 -3.51 -11.59 -6.81
C PRO A 47 -2.24 -11.21 -6.04
N GLU A 48 -1.13 -11.10 -6.77
CA GLU A 48 0.16 -10.67 -6.25
C GLU A 48 0.19 -9.13 -6.19
N THR A 49 0.63 -8.57 -5.07
CA THR A 49 0.88 -7.13 -4.97
C THR A 49 2.30 -6.86 -5.42
N LYS A 50 2.46 -6.08 -6.50
CA LYS A 50 3.79 -5.74 -7.01
C LYS A 50 4.07 -4.27 -6.76
N LEU A 51 5.31 -3.94 -6.41
CA LEU A 51 5.72 -2.57 -6.18
C LEU A 51 5.57 -1.69 -7.44
N GLU A 52 5.70 -2.29 -8.63
CA GLU A 52 5.52 -1.61 -9.93
C GLU A 52 4.09 -1.12 -10.20
N ASP A 53 3.09 -1.63 -9.46
CA ASP A 53 1.69 -1.21 -9.60
C ASP A 53 1.40 0.15 -8.93
N TYR A 54 2.35 0.69 -8.17
CA TYR A 54 2.19 1.88 -7.34
C TYR A 54 3.11 3.01 -7.79
N LEU A 55 2.57 4.23 -7.75
CA LEU A 55 3.33 5.46 -8.03
C LEU A 55 3.91 6.07 -6.75
N ILE A 56 3.33 5.76 -5.60
CA ILE A 56 3.77 6.24 -4.28
C ILE A 56 3.96 5.01 -3.37
N LEU A 57 5.09 4.95 -2.68
CA LEU A 57 5.38 3.98 -1.62
C LEU A 57 5.73 4.75 -0.35
N VAL A 58 5.01 4.49 0.74
CA VAL A 58 5.22 5.11 2.07
C VAL A 58 5.18 4.05 3.15
#